data_AF-A0A0F0H5C4-F1
#
_entry.id   AF-A0A0F0H5C4-F1
#
_cell.length_a   1.000
_cell.length_b   1.000
_cell.length_c   1.000
_cell.angle_alpha   90.00
_cell.angle_beta   90.00
_cell.angle_gamma   90.00
#
_symmetry.space_group_name_H-M   'P 1'
#
loop_
_entity.id
_entity.type
_entity.pdbx_description
1 polymer ?
#
loop_
_entity_poly.entity_id
_entity_poly.type
_entity_poly.pdbx_seq_one_letter_code
_entity_poly.pdbx_strand_id
1 'polypeptide(L)'
;MRTDDGIDLFSKPVEPAPVLAQGKPPRGLTDGGWVRTTGWLQIGDHPVSSALLAALAGLLWALVGAAVSVRAFPVTAGVLVLLMPVLCGVFWWFLTSRVRPASVARNVETKHADELAVGDLVRLYGSIGPVAQVAEVQVADEVDVTFQGEVRQSWPRDRVVHVAELLS
;
A
#
# COMPACT_ATOMS: atom_id res chain seq x y z
N MET A 1 -16.20 18.33 0.41
CA MET A 1 -15.05 18.30 -0.52
C MET A 1 -15.09 16.94 -1.18
N ARG A 2 -15.41 16.91 -2.47
CA ARG A 2 -15.74 15.69 -3.22
C ARG A 2 -14.48 15.29 -3.97
N THR A 3 -13.80 14.23 -3.55
CA THR A 3 -12.76 13.58 -4.35
C THR A 3 -13.48 12.67 -5.34
N ASP A 4 -13.63 13.13 -6.58
CA ASP A 4 -14.17 12.35 -7.71
C ASP A 4 -13.16 11.29 -8.22
N ASP A 5 -12.25 10.80 -7.36
CA ASP A 5 -11.30 9.75 -7.68
C ASP A 5 -11.99 8.39 -7.50
N GLY A 6 -12.88 8.07 -8.43
CA GLY A 6 -13.46 6.74 -8.60
C GLY A 6 -12.39 5.73 -9.04
N ILE A 7 -11.46 5.40 -8.15
CA ILE A 7 -10.45 4.37 -8.36
C ILE A 7 -11.14 3.01 -8.30
N ASP A 8 -11.47 2.45 -9.46
CA ASP A 8 -11.83 1.04 -9.55
C ASP A 8 -10.56 0.19 -9.39
N LEU A 9 -10.57 -0.67 -8.39
CA LEU A 9 -9.43 -1.49 -8.00
C LEU A 9 -9.52 -2.91 -8.59
N PHE A 10 -10.50 -3.15 -9.47
CA PHE A 10 -10.89 -4.48 -9.94
C PHE A 10 -11.10 -4.61 -11.47
N SER A 11 -10.84 -3.59 -12.29
CA SER A 11 -10.93 -3.72 -13.75
C SER A 11 -9.68 -4.43 -14.34
N LYS A 12 -9.48 -4.38 -15.67
CA LYS A 12 -8.35 -5.03 -16.36
C LYS A 12 -7.18 -4.06 -16.64
N PRO A 13 -5.91 -4.51 -16.54
CA PRO A 13 -4.74 -3.67 -16.78
C PRO A 13 -4.66 -3.08 -18.20
N VAL A 14 -4.16 -1.84 -18.29
CA VAL A 14 -3.77 -1.17 -19.55
C VAL A 14 -2.31 -1.52 -19.91
N GLU A 15 -2.01 -1.67 -21.20
CA GLU A 15 -0.65 -1.95 -21.72
C GLU A 15 0.07 -0.65 -22.16
N PRO A 16 1.39 -0.52 -21.91
CA PRO A 16 2.28 -1.52 -21.32
C PRO A 16 2.24 -1.51 -19.78
N ALA A 17 1.92 -2.67 -19.20
CA ALA A 17 1.93 -2.85 -17.77
C ALA A 17 3.36 -2.80 -17.20
N PRO A 18 3.57 -2.26 -15.99
CA PRO A 18 4.85 -2.39 -15.31
C PRO A 18 5.19 -3.88 -15.15
N VAL A 19 6.48 -4.21 -15.24
CA VAL A 19 6.97 -5.58 -15.17
C VAL A 19 7.91 -5.75 -13.97
N LEU A 20 7.79 -6.91 -13.31
CA LEU A 20 8.77 -7.36 -12.31
C LEU A 20 10.13 -7.55 -12.98
N ALA A 21 11.20 -7.59 -12.19
CA ALA A 21 12.56 -7.92 -12.66
C ALA A 21 12.65 -9.24 -13.44
N GLN A 22 11.67 -10.13 -13.28
CA GLN A 22 11.57 -11.43 -13.97
C GLN A 22 10.66 -11.39 -15.22
N GLY A 23 10.25 -10.22 -15.69
CA GLY A 23 9.43 -10.03 -16.89
C GLY A 23 7.95 -10.42 -16.73
N LYS A 24 7.48 -10.64 -15.51
CA LYS A 24 6.07 -10.97 -15.22
C LYS A 24 5.31 -9.73 -14.74
N PRO A 25 4.00 -9.62 -15.02
CA PRO A 25 3.19 -8.54 -14.45
C PRO A 25 3.13 -8.67 -12.91
N PRO A 26 3.24 -7.56 -12.16
CA PRO A 26 3.20 -7.55 -10.71
C PRO A 26 1.81 -7.93 -10.19
N ARG A 27 1.77 -8.62 -9.05
CA ARG A 27 0.50 -8.96 -8.39
C ARG A 27 -0.06 -7.74 -7.68
N GLY A 28 -1.35 -7.49 -7.89
CA GLY A 28 -2.01 -6.30 -7.34
C GLY A 28 -1.79 -5.05 -8.19
N LEU A 29 -1.41 -5.22 -9.46
CA LEU A 29 -1.55 -4.17 -10.47
C LEU A 29 -3.04 -3.82 -10.62
N THR A 30 -3.34 -2.54 -10.53
CA THR A 30 -4.67 -1.93 -10.71
C THR A 30 -4.75 -1.27 -12.08
N ASP A 31 -5.94 -0.84 -12.47
CA ASP A 31 -6.22 -0.23 -13.79
C ASP A 31 -5.61 1.16 -13.93
N GLY A 32 -5.51 1.87 -12.82
CA GLY A 32 -4.75 3.12 -12.71
C GLY A 32 -3.23 2.92 -12.77
N GLY A 33 -2.73 1.72 -13.08
CA GLY A 33 -1.30 1.43 -13.24
C GLY A 33 -0.56 1.28 -11.91
N TRP A 34 -1.29 1.26 -10.79
CA TRP A 34 -0.70 1.13 -9.46
C TRP A 34 -0.45 -0.32 -9.11
N VAL A 35 0.73 -0.59 -8.57
CA VAL A 35 1.09 -1.87 -7.97
C VAL A 35 0.91 -1.78 -6.47
N ARG A 36 -0.08 -2.49 -5.95
CA ARG A 36 -0.26 -2.65 -4.50
C ARG A 36 0.92 -3.39 -3.90
N THR A 37 1.48 -2.83 -2.83
CA THR A 37 2.57 -3.48 -2.08
C THR A 37 2.07 -4.12 -0.79
N THR A 38 2.67 -5.25 -0.40
CA THR A 38 2.27 -5.99 0.82
C THR A 38 2.39 -5.18 2.12
N GLY A 39 1.51 -5.47 3.08
CA GLY A 39 1.63 -5.01 4.47
C GLY A 39 0.96 -3.67 4.82
N TRP A 40 0.48 -2.92 3.83
CA TRP A 40 -0.01 -1.56 4.04
C TRP A 40 -1.37 -1.34 3.38
N LEU A 41 -2.27 -0.70 4.13
CA LEU A 41 -3.46 -0.05 3.60
C LEU A 41 -3.13 1.43 3.48
N GLN A 42 -3.64 2.08 2.44
CA GLN A 42 -3.47 3.51 2.30
C GLN A 42 -4.80 4.23 2.58
N ILE A 43 -4.78 5.23 3.45
CA ILE A 43 -5.93 6.10 3.76
C ILE A 43 -5.51 7.55 3.49
N GLY A 44 -5.97 8.14 2.38
CA GLY A 44 -5.47 9.43 1.91
C GLY A 44 -3.95 9.35 1.71
N ASP A 45 -3.19 10.33 2.18
CA ASP A 45 -1.72 10.35 2.07
C ASP A 45 -0.99 9.55 3.16
N HIS A 46 -1.73 8.84 4.02
CA HIS A 46 -1.15 8.14 5.16
C HIS A 46 -1.09 6.61 4.95
N PRO A 47 0.12 6.01 4.98
CA PRO A 47 0.24 4.56 5.02
C PRO A 47 -0.13 4.04 6.42
N VAL A 48 -1.03 3.05 6.46
CA VAL A 48 -1.50 2.40 7.68
C VAL A 48 -1.17 0.91 7.61
N SER A 49 -0.54 0.37 8.66
CA SER A 49 -0.25 -1.06 8.71
C SER A 49 -1.54 -1.87 8.77
N SER A 50 -1.78 -2.73 7.78
CA SER A 50 -2.98 -3.57 7.77
C SER A 50 -2.96 -4.63 8.88
N ALA A 51 -1.77 -5.07 9.30
CA ALA A 51 -1.61 -5.95 10.46
C ALA A 51 -1.98 -5.25 11.77
N LEU A 52 -1.67 -3.95 11.91
CA LEU A 52 -2.10 -3.17 13.07
C LEU A 52 -3.62 -3.01 13.10
N LEU A 53 -4.26 -2.77 11.95
CA LEU A 53 -5.73 -2.72 11.86
C LEU A 53 -6.36 -4.07 12.26
N ALA A 54 -5.79 -5.19 11.82
CA ALA A 54 -6.24 -6.52 12.23
C ALA A 54 -6.06 -6.76 13.74
N ALA A 55 -4.94 -6.30 14.32
CA ALA A 55 -4.71 -6.38 15.75
C ALA A 55 -5.72 -5.53 16.55
N LEU A 56 -6.00 -4.30 16.09
CA LEU A 56 -7.00 -3.43 16.71
C LEU A 56 -8.41 -4.02 16.64
N ALA A 57 -8.79 -4.58 15.50
CA ALA A 57 -10.07 -5.29 15.38
C ALA A 57 -10.14 -6.49 16.35
N GLY A 58 -9.06 -7.27 16.46
CA GLY A 58 -8.93 -8.36 17.43
C GLY A 58 -9.07 -7.89 18.87
N LEU A 59 -8.43 -6.77 19.23
CA LEU A 59 -8.57 -6.16 20.56
C LEU A 59 -10.00 -5.74 20.86
N LEU A 60 -10.67 -5.05 19.93
CA LEU A 60 -12.05 -4.60 20.11
C LEU A 60 -13.00 -5.78 20.36
N TRP A 61 -12.87 -6.84 19.56
CA TRP A 61 -13.64 -8.07 19.78
C TRP A 61 -13.30 -8.77 21.10
N ALA A 62 -12.04 -8.78 21.49
CA ALA A 62 -11.60 -9.35 22.75
C ALA A 62 -12.17 -8.60 23.96
N LEU A 63 -12.27 -7.26 23.89
CA LEU A 63 -12.89 -6.45 24.94
C LEU A 63 -14.38 -6.76 25.08
N VAL A 64 -15.10 -6.92 23.98
CA VAL A 64 -16.51 -7.33 23.98
C VAL A 64 -16.65 -8.73 24.62
N GLY A 65 -15.84 -9.69 24.18
CA GLY A 65 -15.85 -11.05 24.74
C GLY A 65 -15.50 -11.09 26.23
N ALA A 66 -14.52 -10.28 26.66
CA ALA A 66 -14.12 -10.15 28.05
C ALA A 66 -15.24 -9.54 28.90
N ALA A 67 -15.90 -8.49 28.43
CA ALA A 67 -17.00 -7.85 29.15
C ALA A 67 -18.14 -8.83 29.47
N VAL A 68 -18.47 -9.73 28.53
CA VAL A 68 -19.51 -10.74 28.71
C VAL A 68 -19.06 -11.89 29.63
N SER A 69 -17.78 -12.24 29.63
CA SER A 69 -17.27 -13.45 30.32
C SER A 69 -16.59 -13.19 31.66
N VAL A 70 -16.22 -11.95 31.99
CA VAL A 70 -15.36 -11.62 33.14
C VAL A 70 -15.90 -12.09 34.48
N ARG A 71 -17.23 -12.10 34.67
CA ARG A 71 -17.85 -12.52 35.94
C ARG A 71 -17.73 -14.02 36.19
N ALA A 72 -17.77 -14.83 35.13
CA ALA A 72 -17.69 -16.29 35.22
C ALA A 72 -16.26 -16.80 35.08
N PHE A 73 -15.45 -16.15 34.23
CA PHE A 73 -14.11 -16.60 33.85
C PHE A 73 -13.13 -15.41 33.76
N PRO A 74 -12.75 -14.79 34.89
CA PRO A 74 -11.95 -13.56 34.90
C PRO A 74 -10.55 -13.76 34.30
N VAL A 75 -9.91 -14.92 34.56
CA VAL A 75 -8.58 -15.24 34.01
C VAL A 75 -8.65 -15.38 32.50
N THR A 76 -9.62 -16.16 31.99
CA THR A 76 -9.81 -16.36 30.54
C THR A 76 -10.12 -15.04 29.84
N ALA A 77 -10.94 -14.18 30.44
CA ALA A 77 -11.23 -12.85 29.91
C ALA A 77 -9.96 -11.99 29.80
N GLY A 78 -9.09 -12.00 30.82
CA GLY A 78 -7.80 -11.31 30.77
C GLY A 78 -6.87 -11.85 29.69
N VAL A 79 -6.74 -13.17 29.58
CA VAL A 79 -5.93 -13.84 28.54
C VAL A 79 -6.44 -13.49 27.14
N LEU A 80 -7.76 -13.45 26.94
CA LEU A 80 -8.38 -13.12 25.66
C LEU A 80 -7.97 -11.72 25.18
N VAL A 81 -8.03 -10.71 26.06
CA VAL A 81 -7.66 -9.32 25.74
C VAL A 81 -6.19 -9.20 25.36
N LEU A 82 -5.31 -9.97 26.00
CA LEU A 82 -3.87 -9.95 25.71
C LEU A 82 -3.52 -10.68 24.41
N LEU A 83 -4.10 -11.87 24.18
CA LEU A 83 -3.67 -12.73 23.07
C LEU A 83 -4.36 -12.42 21.75
N MET A 84 -5.64 -12.04 21.74
CA MET A 84 -6.37 -11.82 20.49
C MET A 84 -5.77 -10.78 19.54
N PRO A 85 -5.35 -9.57 19.99
CA PRO A 85 -4.70 -8.63 19.08
C PRO A 85 -3.44 -9.21 18.44
N VAL A 86 -2.63 -9.95 19.21
CA VAL A 86 -1.41 -10.60 18.71
C VAL A 86 -1.76 -11.67 17.67
N LEU A 87 -2.72 -12.55 17.99
CA LEU A 87 -3.14 -13.62 17.08
C LEU A 87 -3.72 -13.06 15.78
N CYS A 88 -4.62 -12.08 15.85
CA CYS A 88 -5.20 -11.46 14.66
C CYS A 88 -4.15 -10.73 13.82
N GLY A 89 -3.26 -9.97 14.44
CA GLY A 89 -2.17 -9.27 13.74
C GLY A 89 -1.20 -10.23 13.05
N VAL A 90 -0.74 -11.26 13.76
CA VAL A 90 0.19 -12.28 13.22
C VAL A 90 -0.48 -13.12 12.13
N PHE A 91 -1.73 -13.52 12.32
CA PHE A 91 -2.50 -14.26 11.32
C PHE A 91 -2.68 -13.45 10.04
N TRP A 92 -3.06 -12.17 10.17
CA TRP A 92 -3.22 -11.28 9.01
C TRP A 92 -1.89 -11.03 8.30
N TRP A 93 -0.82 -10.79 9.06
CA TRP A 93 0.53 -10.65 8.50
C TRP A 93 0.95 -11.91 7.75
N PHE A 94 0.75 -13.10 8.31
CA PHE A 94 1.06 -14.35 7.65
C PHE A 94 0.26 -14.54 6.35
N LEU A 95 -1.04 -14.24 6.39
CA LEU A 95 -1.91 -14.34 5.22
C LEU A 95 -1.44 -13.41 4.09
N THR A 96 -1.12 -12.16 4.43
CA THR A 96 -0.73 -11.13 3.46
C THR A 96 0.73 -11.23 3.01
N SER A 97 1.61 -11.87 3.78
CA SER A 97 3.03 -12.05 3.41
C SER A 97 3.36 -13.41 2.79
N ARG A 98 2.62 -14.48 3.14
CA ARG A 98 2.94 -15.86 2.72
C ARG A 98 1.89 -16.49 1.83
N VAL A 99 0.61 -16.27 2.11
CA VAL A 99 -0.48 -16.98 1.41
C VAL A 99 -0.91 -16.23 0.15
N ARG A 100 -1.08 -14.91 0.26
CA ARG A 100 -1.43 -14.04 -0.86
C ARG A 100 -0.60 -12.75 -0.83
N PRO A 101 0.73 -12.85 -1.01
CA PRO A 101 1.55 -11.66 -1.18
C PRO A 101 1.12 -10.92 -2.45
N ALA A 102 0.83 -9.63 -2.27
CA ALA A 102 0.95 -8.65 -3.34
C ALA A 102 2.44 -8.45 -3.68
N SER A 103 2.74 -7.69 -4.72
CA SER A 103 4.15 -7.43 -5.08
C SER A 103 4.91 -6.78 -3.92
N VAL A 104 6.17 -7.18 -3.77
CA VAL A 104 7.08 -6.58 -2.81
C VAL A 104 7.79 -5.42 -3.51
N ALA A 105 8.01 -4.31 -2.81
CA ALA A 105 8.76 -3.18 -3.35
C ALA A 105 9.85 -2.76 -2.37
N ARG A 106 11.05 -2.50 -2.90
CA ARG A 106 12.20 -2.01 -2.13
C ARG A 106 12.59 -0.63 -2.63
N ASN A 107 12.77 0.32 -1.73
CA ASN A 107 13.27 1.64 -2.10
C ASN A 107 14.75 1.51 -2.45
N VAL A 108 15.14 2.02 -3.60
CA VAL A 108 16.52 1.98 -4.08
C VAL A 108 17.20 3.33 -3.98
N GLU A 109 16.45 4.40 -4.22
CA GLU A 109 16.97 5.76 -4.14
C GLU A 109 15.85 6.78 -3.93
N THR A 110 16.25 8.04 -3.79
CA THR A 110 15.36 9.20 -3.80
C THR A 110 15.78 10.14 -4.92
N LYS A 111 14.82 10.65 -5.68
CA LYS A 111 15.05 11.64 -6.75
C LYS A 111 14.22 12.89 -6.49
N HIS A 112 14.65 14.01 -7.03
CA HIS A 112 13.74 15.15 -7.19
C HIS A 112 12.73 14.86 -8.31
N ALA A 113 11.56 15.49 -8.24
CA ALA A 113 10.50 15.25 -9.20
C ALA A 113 10.94 15.58 -10.64
N ASP A 114 11.75 16.63 -10.81
CA ASP A 114 12.29 17.06 -12.11
C ASP A 114 13.39 16.14 -12.67
N GLU A 115 13.92 15.22 -11.85
CA GLU A 115 14.89 14.20 -12.24
C GLU A 115 14.23 12.87 -12.63
N LEU A 116 12.90 12.78 -12.55
CA LEU A 116 12.17 11.56 -12.92
C LEU A 116 12.30 11.27 -14.41
N ALA A 117 12.51 10.00 -14.71
CA ALA A 117 12.57 9.49 -16.08
C ALA A 117 11.40 8.55 -16.37
N VAL A 118 11.01 8.48 -17.65
CA VAL A 118 10.06 7.47 -18.13
C VAL A 118 10.58 6.07 -17.78
N GLY A 119 9.70 5.26 -17.18
CA GLY A 119 10.03 3.91 -16.71
C GLY A 119 10.38 3.83 -15.22
N ASP A 120 10.66 4.95 -14.55
CA ASP A 120 10.92 4.97 -13.11
C ASP A 120 9.69 4.46 -12.33
N LEU A 121 9.94 3.59 -11.36
CA LEU A 121 8.93 3.07 -10.44
C LEU A 121 8.97 3.90 -9.16
N VAL A 122 7.92 4.68 -8.90
CA VAL A 122 7.89 5.65 -7.81
C VAL A 122 6.79 5.33 -6.81
N ARG A 123 7.07 5.56 -5.54
CA ARG A 123 6.05 5.58 -4.49
C ARG A 123 5.43 6.97 -4.40
N LEU A 124 4.12 7.02 -4.55
CA LEU A 124 3.36 8.28 -4.53
C LEU A 124 3.37 8.97 -3.17
N TYR A 125 3.27 8.19 -2.10
CA TYR A 125 2.91 8.70 -0.76
C TYR A 125 4.05 8.58 0.24
N GLY A 126 5.28 8.80 -0.24
CA GLY A 126 6.51 8.73 0.56
C GLY A 126 7.21 7.39 0.44
N SER A 127 7.85 6.93 1.52
CA SER A 127 8.73 5.75 1.49
C SER A 127 7.99 4.41 1.53
N ILE A 128 6.66 4.44 1.66
CA ILE A 128 5.78 3.27 1.80
C ILE A 128 4.52 3.51 0.94
N GLY A 129 3.90 2.43 0.45
CA GLY A 129 2.64 2.50 -0.28
C GLY A 129 2.71 1.95 -1.70
N PRO A 130 1.65 2.11 -2.51
CA PRO A 130 1.61 1.64 -3.88
C PRO A 130 2.72 2.28 -4.71
N VAL A 131 3.17 1.54 -5.71
CA VAL A 131 4.17 1.99 -6.68
C VAL A 131 3.47 2.19 -8.02
N ALA A 132 3.82 3.25 -8.76
CA ALA A 132 3.49 3.32 -10.18
C ALA A 132 4.72 3.57 -11.01
N GLN A 133 4.61 3.16 -12.27
CA GLN A 133 5.60 3.46 -13.27
C GLN A 133 5.27 4.77 -13.97
N VAL A 134 6.27 5.63 -14.08
CA VAL A 134 6.23 6.89 -14.85
C VAL A 134 6.10 6.56 -16.33
N ALA A 135 5.06 7.07 -16.97
CA ALA A 135 4.84 6.96 -18.41
C ALA A 135 5.28 8.23 -19.15
N GLU A 136 5.09 9.40 -18.52
CA GLU A 136 5.45 10.70 -19.09
C GLU A 136 5.84 11.67 -17.97
N VAL A 137 6.81 12.54 -18.25
CA VAL A 137 7.21 13.65 -17.37
C VAL A 137 7.26 14.92 -18.21
N GLN A 138 6.54 15.95 -17.77
CA GLN A 138 6.59 17.29 -18.36
C GLN A 138 7.09 18.27 -17.29
N VAL A 139 8.19 18.94 -17.57
CA VAL A 139 8.83 19.88 -16.64
C VAL A 139 8.60 21.30 -17.13
N ALA A 140 7.75 22.04 -16.43
CA ALA A 140 7.49 23.46 -16.64
C ALA A 140 7.74 24.22 -15.33
N ASP A 141 6.82 25.06 -14.85
CA ASP A 141 6.91 25.67 -13.52
C ASP A 141 6.75 24.61 -12.42
N GLU A 142 5.85 23.64 -12.63
CA GLU A 142 5.71 22.41 -11.86
C GLU A 142 6.11 21.20 -12.72
N VAL A 143 6.25 20.04 -12.07
CA VAL A 143 6.53 18.76 -12.73
C VAL A 143 5.22 17.98 -12.81
N ASP A 144 4.71 17.84 -14.03
CA ASP A 144 3.55 17.01 -14.32
C ASP A 144 4.01 15.60 -14.69
N VAL A 145 3.58 14.62 -13.90
CA VAL A 145 3.91 13.21 -14.08
C VAL A 145 2.65 12.44 -14.44
N THR A 146 2.67 11.79 -15.61
CA THR A 146 1.64 10.82 -16.00
C THR A 146 2.16 9.41 -15.72
N PHE A 147 1.36 8.60 -15.03
CA PHE A 147 1.67 7.20 -14.75
C PHE A 147 1.04 6.27 -15.80
N GLN A 148 1.49 5.01 -15.86
CA GLN A 148 1.04 4.03 -16.85
C GLN A 148 -0.49 3.79 -16.90
N GLY A 149 -1.24 4.06 -15.83
CA GLY A 149 -2.71 4.01 -15.89
C GLY A 149 -3.37 5.39 -15.99
N GLU A 150 -2.71 6.29 -16.71
CA GLU A 150 -3.21 7.62 -17.10
C GLU A 150 -3.51 8.60 -15.96
N VAL A 151 -3.25 8.20 -14.71
CA VAL A 151 -3.34 9.10 -13.57
C VAL A 151 -2.22 10.13 -13.67
N ARG A 152 -2.57 11.39 -13.43
CA ARG A 152 -1.66 12.52 -13.43
C ARG A 152 -1.47 13.06 -12.02
N GLN A 153 -0.25 13.45 -11.71
CA GLN A 153 0.11 14.19 -10.51
C GLN A 153 0.96 15.38 -10.90
N SER A 154 0.76 16.50 -10.20
CA SER A 154 1.61 17.68 -10.36
C SER A 154 2.35 17.93 -9.06
N TRP A 155 3.66 18.11 -9.15
CA TRP A 155 4.54 18.29 -8.00
C TRP A 155 5.46 19.50 -8.18
N PRO A 156 5.83 20.18 -7.07
CA PRO A 156 6.95 21.11 -7.08
C PRO A 156 8.24 20.41 -7.57
N ARG A 157 9.09 21.13 -8.29
CA ARG A 157 10.36 20.57 -8.82
C ARG A 157 11.24 19.96 -7.73
N ASP A 158 11.31 20.60 -6.57
CA ASP A 158 12.12 20.18 -5.43
C ASP A 158 11.51 19.02 -4.63
N ARG A 159 10.28 18.59 -4.96
CA ARG A 159 9.62 17.46 -4.28
C ARG A 159 10.48 16.21 -4.41
N VAL A 160 10.90 15.67 -3.26
CA VAL A 160 11.62 14.40 -3.20
C VAL A 160 10.64 13.24 -3.27
N VAL A 161 10.90 12.30 -4.17
CA VAL A 161 10.13 11.08 -4.36
C VAL A 161 11.01 9.85 -4.18
N HIS A 162 10.40 8.74 -3.74
CA HIS A 162 11.12 7.49 -3.52
C HIS A 162 10.99 6.60 -4.74
N VAL A 163 12.13 6.29 -5.36
CA VAL A 163 12.22 5.30 -6.43
C VAL A 163 12.33 3.91 -5.81
N ALA A 164 11.55 2.99 -6.33
CA ALA A 164 11.42 1.63 -5.84
C ALA A 164 11.64 0.61 -6.95
N GLU A 165 12.14 -0.55 -6.57
CA GLU A 165 12.16 -1.73 -7.43
C GLU A 165 11.06 -2.69 -6.98
N LEU A 166 10.34 -3.28 -7.94
CA LEU A 166 9.41 -4.37 -7.67
C LEU A 166 10.16 -5.70 -7.62
N LEU A 167 10.05 -6.37 -6.47
CA LEU A 167 10.61 -7.67 -6.17
C LEU A 167 9.57 -8.77 -6.42
N SER A 168 10.05 -9.96 -6.78
CA SER A 168 9.26 -11.13 -7.16
C SER A 168 8.45 -11.74 -6.03
#